data_AF-A0A7W6MLX2-F1
#
_entry.id   AF-A0A7W6MLX2-F1
#
_cell.length_a   1.000
_cell.length_b   1.000
_cell.length_c   1.000
_cell.angle_alpha   90.00
_cell.angle_beta   90.00
_cell.angle_gamma   90.00
#
_symmetry.space_group_name_H-M   'P 1'
#
loop_
_entity.id
_entity.type
_entity.pdbx_description
1 polymer ?
#
loop_
_entity_poly.entity_id
_entity_poly.type
_entity_poly.pdbx_seq_one_letter_code
_entity_poly.pdbx_strand_id
1 'polypeptide(L)'
;MTFNSDHFDLTNWKLTLPVDAGNGFGGTAVEVKKLVGYEGNHFYDAADGAMVFRADVAGATTSGSKYARSELREMQGSDRAAWTLAEGGTMTATLKVDAVPVRSDGSEGRVVIGQIHGEDEELVRLYWEMACPH
;
A
#
# COMPACT_ATOMS: atom_id res chain seq x y z
N MET A 1 15.24 -5.68 -17.10
CA MET A 1 14.52 -5.56 -15.82
C MET A 1 13.05 -5.45 -16.19
N THR A 2 12.21 -6.28 -15.60
CA THR A 2 10.76 -6.11 -15.65
C THR A 2 10.37 -5.09 -14.59
N PHE A 3 9.30 -4.35 -14.85
CA PHE A 3 8.71 -3.39 -13.93
C PHE A 3 7.27 -3.81 -13.67
N ASN A 4 6.74 -3.48 -12.49
CA ASN A 4 5.31 -3.66 -12.22
C ASN A 4 4.44 -3.01 -13.29
N SER A 5 4.88 -1.87 -13.85
CA SER A 5 4.17 -1.19 -14.93
C SER A 5 4.13 -1.94 -16.27
N ASP A 6 4.88 -3.03 -16.42
CA ASP A 6 4.81 -3.91 -17.60
C ASP A 6 3.60 -4.87 -17.51
N HIS A 7 3.06 -5.07 -16.30
CA HIS A 7 1.95 -5.99 -16.01
C HIS A 7 0.68 -5.26 -15.56
N PHE A 8 0.82 -4.09 -14.92
CA PHE A 8 -0.27 -3.35 -14.31
C PHE A 8 -0.34 -1.91 -14.84
N ASP A 9 -1.55 -1.40 -15.06
CA ASP A 9 -1.75 0.03 -15.34
C ASP A 9 -1.61 0.85 -14.06
N LEU A 10 -0.44 1.48 -13.90
CA LEU A 10 -0.09 2.31 -12.75
C LEU A 10 -0.18 3.82 -13.05
N THR A 11 -0.79 4.22 -14.16
CA THR A 11 -0.84 5.64 -14.58
C THR A 11 -1.67 6.52 -13.64
N ASN A 12 -2.72 5.95 -13.05
CA ASN A 12 -3.64 6.64 -12.14
C ASN A 12 -3.42 6.23 -10.68
N TRP A 13 -2.16 6.01 -10.29
CA TRP A 13 -1.80 5.65 -8.93
C TRP A 13 -0.56 6.40 -8.47
N LYS A 14 -0.54 6.75 -7.18
CA LYS A 14 0.71 7.09 -6.49
C LYS A 14 0.98 6.02 -5.44
N LEU A 15 2.24 5.87 -5.05
CA LEU A 15 2.68 4.94 -4.02
C LEU A 15 3.21 5.72 -2.82
N THR A 16 2.77 5.37 -1.62
CA THR A 16 3.44 5.80 -0.38
C THR A 16 4.32 4.67 0.12
N LEU A 17 5.57 4.97 0.47
CA LEU A 17 6.57 3.99 0.91
C LEU A 17 6.84 4.11 2.41
N PRO A 18 7.28 3.02 3.07
CA PRO A 18 7.57 3.00 4.51
C PRO A 18 8.97 3.59 4.83
N VAL A 19 9.50 4.45 3.97
CA VAL A 19 10.83 5.05 4.10
C VAL A 19 10.77 6.56 3.87
N ASP A 20 11.69 7.27 4.50
CA ASP A 20 11.94 8.69 4.25
C ASP A 20 12.82 8.92 3.01
N ALA A 21 13.05 10.19 2.68
CA ALA A 21 13.82 10.58 1.50
C ALA A 21 15.29 10.10 1.51
N GLY A 22 15.82 9.74 2.68
CA GLY A 22 17.14 9.15 2.86
C GLY A 22 17.11 7.61 2.86
N ASN A 23 15.99 6.99 2.52
CA ASN A 23 15.74 5.56 2.64
C ASN A 23 15.85 5.04 4.09
N GLY A 24 15.66 5.93 5.07
CA GLY A 24 15.57 5.61 6.49
C GLY A 24 14.12 5.48 6.96
N PHE A 25 13.94 5.19 8.24
CA PHE A 25 12.60 5.04 8.84
C PHE A 25 12.19 6.20 9.76
N GLY A 26 13.10 7.13 10.05
CA GLY A 26 12.89 8.17 11.06
C GLY A 26 12.20 9.44 10.55
N GLY A 27 12.17 9.65 9.23
CA GLY A 27 11.56 10.82 8.62
C GLY A 27 10.11 10.63 8.16
N THR A 28 9.67 11.54 7.29
CA THR A 28 8.34 11.48 6.65
C THR A 28 8.36 10.51 5.48
N ALA A 29 7.36 9.64 5.41
CA ALA A 29 7.18 8.69 4.32
C ALA A 29 7.20 9.36 2.93
N VAL A 30 7.93 8.75 1.99
CA VAL A 30 8.04 9.21 0.61
C VAL A 30 6.80 8.84 -0.19
N GLU A 31 6.39 9.74 -1.08
CA GLU A 31 5.36 9.48 -2.08
C GLU A 31 5.96 9.47 -3.49
N VAL A 32 5.80 8.36 -4.22
CA VAL A 32 6.24 8.22 -5.61
C VAL A 32 5.03 8.44 -6.52
N LYS A 33 5.10 9.50 -7.34
CA LYS A 33 4.01 9.90 -8.24
C LYS A 33 4.14 9.35 -9.66
N LYS A 34 5.32 8.87 -10.05
CA LYS A 34 5.58 8.30 -11.38
C LYS A 34 5.98 6.84 -11.20
N LEU A 35 5.00 5.95 -11.38
CA LEU A 35 5.18 4.52 -11.16
C LEU A 35 5.59 3.74 -12.42
N VAL A 36 5.43 4.33 -13.60
CA VAL A 36 5.92 3.72 -14.84
C VAL A 36 7.43 3.64 -14.80
N GLY A 37 7.95 2.42 -14.82
CA GLY A 37 9.37 2.12 -14.69
C GLY A 37 9.93 2.25 -13.27
N TYR A 38 9.09 2.30 -12.23
CA TYR A 38 9.53 2.39 -10.84
C TYR A 38 9.59 1.01 -10.17
N GLU A 39 10.69 0.73 -9.48
CA GLU A 39 10.93 -0.47 -8.67
C GLU A 39 11.75 -0.09 -7.43
N GLY A 40 11.57 -0.81 -6.32
CA GLY A 40 12.36 -0.62 -5.11
C GLY A 40 12.13 -1.68 -4.04
N ASN A 41 12.92 -1.65 -2.97
CA ASN A 41 12.92 -2.70 -1.93
C ASN A 41 11.56 -2.96 -1.25
N HIS A 42 10.66 -1.97 -1.29
CA HIS A 42 9.34 -2.00 -0.65
C HIS A 42 8.19 -2.15 -1.65
N PHE A 43 8.50 -2.11 -2.96
CA PHE A 43 7.54 -2.20 -4.05
C PHE A 43 8.25 -2.72 -5.29
N TYR A 44 8.06 -3.99 -5.63
CA TYR A 44 8.78 -4.60 -6.73
C TYR A 44 8.03 -5.72 -7.45
N ASP A 45 8.43 -5.99 -8.69
CA ASP A 45 7.99 -7.10 -9.52
C ASP A 45 8.69 -8.39 -9.09
N ALA A 46 7.92 -9.39 -8.67
CA ALA A 46 8.45 -10.71 -8.34
C ALA A 46 8.69 -11.56 -9.59
N ALA A 47 9.46 -12.65 -9.45
CA ALA A 47 9.81 -13.54 -10.56
C ALA A 47 8.59 -14.22 -11.22
N ASP A 48 7.44 -14.26 -10.55
CA ASP A 48 6.17 -14.77 -11.06
C ASP A 48 5.25 -13.68 -11.64
N GLY A 49 5.71 -12.43 -11.71
CA GLY A 49 4.95 -11.27 -12.19
C GLY A 49 3.99 -10.67 -11.15
N ALA A 50 4.08 -11.10 -9.88
CA ALA A 50 3.29 -10.51 -8.81
C ALA A 50 3.88 -9.17 -8.35
N MET A 51 3.01 -8.16 -8.20
CA MET A 51 3.37 -6.87 -7.64
C MET A 51 3.45 -6.95 -6.11
N VAL A 52 4.67 -6.93 -5.59
CA VAL A 52 4.94 -7.10 -4.16
C VAL A 52 4.93 -5.76 -3.45
N PHE A 53 4.19 -5.70 -2.34
CA PHE A 53 4.20 -4.59 -1.39
C PHE A 53 4.81 -5.05 -0.07
N ARG A 54 5.77 -4.29 0.46
CA ARG A 54 6.38 -4.56 1.76
C ARG A 54 6.44 -3.31 2.62
N ALA A 55 5.90 -3.40 3.83
CA ALA A 55 5.97 -2.35 4.84
C ALA A 55 6.53 -2.89 6.16
N ASP A 56 7.67 -2.34 6.59
CA ASP A 56 8.25 -2.68 7.89
C ASP A 56 7.53 -1.90 9.01
N VAL A 57 7.28 -2.55 10.16
CA VAL A 57 6.51 -1.98 11.28
C VAL A 57 7.12 -0.69 11.82
N ALA A 58 8.45 -0.59 11.78
CA ALA A 58 9.20 0.57 12.23
C ALA A 58 9.32 1.68 11.17
N GLY A 59 8.71 1.50 9.99
CA GLY A 59 8.87 2.38 8.84
C GLY A 59 8.35 3.80 9.06
N ALA A 60 8.79 4.70 8.19
CA ALA A 60 8.34 6.07 8.15
C ALA A 60 6.83 6.16 7.90
N THR A 61 6.18 7.20 8.43
CA THR A 61 4.75 7.46 8.24
C THR A 61 4.49 8.86 7.68
N THR A 62 3.29 9.08 7.16
CA THR A 62 2.79 10.41 6.83
C THR A 62 2.10 11.04 8.03
N SER A 63 1.96 12.37 8.01
CA SER A 63 1.16 13.09 9.01
C SER A 63 -0.25 12.50 9.10
N GLY A 64 -0.72 12.23 10.33
CA GLY A 64 -2.05 11.66 10.58
C GLY A 64 -2.10 10.13 10.55
N SER A 65 -1.02 9.43 10.16
CA SER A 65 -0.97 7.97 10.23
C SER A 65 -0.02 7.48 11.32
N LYS A 66 -0.48 6.45 12.05
CA LYS A 66 0.30 5.77 13.09
C LYS A 66 1.12 4.59 12.55
N TYR A 67 0.83 4.11 11.34
CA TYR A 67 1.39 2.88 10.80
C TYR A 67 2.01 3.11 9.42
N ALA A 68 3.20 2.54 9.22
CA ALA A 68 3.89 2.56 7.94
C ALA A 68 3.13 1.78 6.88
N ARG A 69 3.32 2.12 5.61
CA ARG A 69 2.65 1.48 4.48
C ARG A 69 3.54 1.45 3.25
N SER A 70 3.34 0.41 2.44
CA SER A 70 3.63 0.39 1.01
C SER A 70 2.28 0.20 0.35
N GLU A 71 1.67 1.30 -0.10
CA GLU A 71 0.25 1.32 -0.48
C GLU A 71 0.01 2.26 -1.65
N LEU A 72 -0.81 1.79 -2.61
CA LEU A 72 -1.26 2.61 -3.73
C LEU A 72 -2.43 3.50 -3.31
N ARG A 73 -2.45 4.70 -3.88
CA ARG A 73 -3.53 5.68 -3.71
C ARG A 73 -4.03 6.10 -5.09
N GLU A 74 -5.31 5.84 -5.37
CA GLU A 74 -5.96 6.08 -6.68
C GLU A 74 -5.93 7.57 -7.03
N MET A 75 -5.40 7.95 -8.18
CA MET A 75 -5.20 9.32 -8.65
C MET A 75 -6.09 9.65 -9.85
N GLN A 76 -6.32 10.92 -10.10
CA GLN A 76 -6.86 11.43 -11.36
C GLN A 76 -5.88 12.47 -11.90
N GLY A 77 -4.96 12.03 -12.76
CA GLY A 77 -3.83 12.86 -13.17
C GLY A 77 -2.94 13.24 -11.97
N SER A 78 -2.72 14.54 -11.75
CA SER A 78 -1.95 15.03 -10.59
C SER A 78 -2.76 15.10 -9.30
N ASP A 79 -4.09 15.01 -9.40
CA ASP A 79 -5.01 15.30 -8.32
C ASP A 79 -5.52 14.05 -7.64
N ARG A 80 -6.12 14.30 -6.49
CA ARG A 80 -6.72 13.25 -5.72
C ARG A 80 -7.96 12.72 -6.44
N ALA A 81 -7.97 11.45 -6.89
CA ALA A 81 -9.22 10.83 -7.33
C ALA A 81 -10.26 10.99 -6.21
N ALA A 82 -11.42 11.49 -6.60
CA ALA A 82 -12.54 11.78 -5.75
C ALA A 82 -13.80 11.48 -6.56
N TRP A 83 -14.66 10.66 -5.99
CA TRP A 83 -15.92 10.23 -6.58
C TRP A 83 -16.97 10.13 -5.48
N THR A 84 -18.24 10.26 -5.86
CA THR A 84 -19.38 10.23 -4.97
C THR A 84 -19.92 8.80 -4.83
N LEU A 85 -20.63 8.52 -3.73
CA LEU A 85 -21.28 7.22 -3.55
C LEU A 85 -22.33 6.92 -4.63
N ALA A 86 -22.91 7.96 -5.25
CA ALA A 86 -23.88 7.81 -6.35
C ALA A 86 -23.21 7.40 -7.67
N GLU A 87 -22.01 7.89 -7.93
CA GLU A 87 -21.18 7.43 -9.07
C GLU A 87 -20.71 5.99 -8.85
N GLY A 88 -20.32 5.68 -7.60
CA GLY A 88 -19.80 4.37 -7.22
C GLY A 88 -18.39 4.11 -7.74
N GLY A 89 -17.85 2.94 -7.37
CA GLY A 89 -16.52 2.51 -7.79
C GLY A 89 -16.36 1.02 -7.56
N THR A 90 -15.52 0.37 -8.36
CA THR A 90 -15.19 -1.05 -8.20
C THR A 90 -13.68 -1.24 -8.32
N MET A 91 -13.08 -1.82 -7.29
CA MET A 91 -11.70 -2.28 -7.31
C MET A 91 -11.70 -3.80 -7.13
N THR A 92 -11.03 -4.51 -8.03
CA THR A 92 -10.85 -5.96 -7.94
C THR A 92 -9.37 -6.26 -7.81
N ALA A 93 -9.02 -7.13 -6.87
CA ALA A 93 -7.65 -7.57 -6.66
C ALA A 93 -7.62 -9.09 -6.46
N THR A 94 -6.59 -9.74 -7.00
CA THR A 94 -6.20 -11.10 -6.63
C THR A 94 -4.86 -10.98 -5.94
N LEU A 95 -4.79 -11.43 -4.68
CA LEU A 95 -3.60 -11.28 -3.87
C LEU A 95 -3.40 -12.48 -2.95
N LYS A 96 -2.17 -12.61 -2.48
CA LYS A 96 -1.76 -13.48 -1.40
C LYS A 96 -1.06 -12.62 -0.35
N VAL A 97 -1.27 -12.94 0.93
CA VAL A 97 -0.48 -12.35 2.02
C VAL A 97 0.72 -13.26 2.27
N ASP A 98 1.91 -12.80 1.91
CA ASP A 98 3.15 -13.58 2.07
C ASP A 98 3.67 -13.61 3.50
N ALA A 99 3.52 -12.50 4.22
CA ALA A 99 3.92 -12.35 5.61
C ALA A 99 3.13 -11.23 6.29
N VAL A 100 2.98 -11.34 7.61
CA VAL A 100 2.43 -10.30 8.47
C VAL A 100 3.40 -9.95 9.60
N PRO A 101 3.29 -8.76 10.20
CA PRO A 101 4.09 -8.42 11.36
C PRO A 101 3.81 -9.37 12.52
N VAL A 102 4.85 -9.77 13.25
CA VAL A 102 4.70 -10.58 14.46
C VAL A 102 4.67 -9.64 15.68
N ARG A 103 3.68 -9.81 16.55
CA ARG A 103 3.53 -9.04 17.79
C ARG A 103 4.57 -9.50 18.82
N SER A 104 4.76 -8.71 19.88
CA SER A 104 5.72 -9.02 20.94
C SER A 104 5.45 -10.32 21.70
N ASP A 105 4.22 -10.81 21.67
CA ASP A 105 3.80 -12.09 22.27
C ASP A 105 3.97 -13.29 21.32
N GLY A 106 4.52 -13.07 20.12
CA GLY A 106 4.70 -14.10 19.10
C GLY A 106 3.47 -14.35 18.22
N SER A 107 2.34 -13.68 18.49
CA SER A 107 1.15 -13.81 17.63
C SER A 107 1.29 -13.04 16.32
N GLU A 108 0.67 -13.56 15.26
CA GLU A 108 0.62 -12.88 13.97
C GLU A 108 -0.32 -11.66 14.02
N GLY A 109 0.20 -10.54 13.52
CA GLY A 109 -0.51 -9.29 13.35
C GLY A 109 -1.52 -9.31 12.22
N ARG A 110 -2.06 -8.12 11.95
CA ARG A 110 -3.03 -7.88 10.86
C ARG A 110 -2.45 -6.90 9.85
N VAL A 111 -2.95 -6.97 8.62
CA VAL A 111 -2.60 -6.06 7.54
C VAL A 111 -3.88 -5.57 6.85
N VAL A 112 -3.88 -4.30 6.45
CA VAL A 112 -4.95 -3.74 5.60
C VAL A 112 -4.54 -3.97 4.15
N ILE A 113 -5.42 -4.61 3.37
CA ILE A 113 -5.16 -5.02 1.98
C ILE A 113 -5.99 -4.26 0.94
N GLY A 114 -6.89 -3.38 1.40
CA GLY A 114 -7.72 -2.56 0.54
C GLY A 114 -8.56 -1.59 1.36
N GLN A 115 -8.85 -0.42 0.80
CA GLN A 115 -9.56 0.65 1.50
C GLN A 115 -10.42 1.47 0.53
N ILE A 116 -11.48 2.07 1.08
CA ILE A 116 -12.15 3.24 0.49
C ILE A 116 -12.03 4.36 1.53
N HIS A 117 -11.34 5.44 1.17
CA HIS A 117 -11.11 6.58 2.04
C HIS A 117 -11.95 7.77 1.56
N GLY A 118 -12.80 8.29 2.44
CA GLY A 118 -13.56 9.52 2.21
C GLY A 118 -12.71 10.77 2.46
N GLU A 119 -13.34 11.91 2.69
CA GLU A 119 -12.62 13.16 2.96
C GLU A 119 -11.86 13.11 4.29
N ASP A 120 -12.57 12.73 5.37
CA ASP A 120 -12.02 12.73 6.74
C ASP A 120 -11.95 11.34 7.38
N GLU A 121 -12.60 10.33 6.79
CA GLU A 121 -12.77 9.01 7.41
C GLU A 121 -12.66 7.85 6.42
N GLU A 122 -12.25 6.69 6.92
CA GLU A 122 -12.20 5.46 6.11
C GLU A 122 -13.57 4.80 6.07
N LEU A 123 -14.25 4.90 4.93
CA LEU A 123 -15.55 4.27 4.70
C LEU A 123 -15.44 2.75 4.79
N VAL A 124 -14.36 2.18 4.26
CA VAL A 124 -14.09 0.73 4.28
C VAL A 124 -12.61 0.47 4.48
N ARG A 125 -12.29 -0.52 5.32
CA ARG A 125 -10.96 -1.14 5.42
C ARG A 125 -11.11 -2.66 5.39
N LEU A 126 -10.47 -3.29 4.42
CA LEU A 126 -10.41 -4.74 4.31
C LEU A 126 -9.14 -5.24 4.98
N TYR A 127 -9.31 -6.09 6.00
CA TYR A 127 -8.22 -6.65 6.77
C TYR A 127 -7.96 -8.10 6.37
N TRP A 128 -6.69 -8.48 6.36
CA TRP A 128 -6.28 -9.86 6.57
C TRP A 128 -5.76 -10.00 8.00
N GLU A 129 -6.23 -11.03 8.69
CA GLU A 129 -5.77 -11.42 10.02
C GLU A 129 -5.87 -12.93 10.12
N MET A 130 -4.77 -13.60 10.51
CA MET A 130 -4.84 -15.02 10.77
C MET A 130 -5.74 -15.26 11.98
N ALA A 131 -6.78 -16.06 11.81
CA ALA A 131 -7.64 -16.45 12.93
C ALA A 131 -6.79 -17.18 13.98
N CYS A 132 -6.84 -16.70 15.22
CA CYS A 132 -6.26 -17.43 16.35
C CYS A 132 -6.93 -18.81 16.42
N PRO A 133 -6.19 -19.93 16.46
CA PRO A 133 -6.80 -21.23 16.70
C PRO A 133 -7.48 -21.19 18.06
N HIS A 134 -8.79 -21.41 18.09
CA HIS A 134 -9.55 -21.60 19.33
C HIS A 134 -9.11 -22.88 20.05
#